data_AF-A0AAQ4FL23-F1
#
_entry.id   AF-A0AAQ4FL23-F1
#
_cell.length_a   1.000
_cell.length_b   1.000
_cell.length_c   1.000
_cell.angle_alpha   90.00
_cell.angle_beta   90.00
_cell.angle_gamma   90.00
#
_symmetry.space_group_name_H-M   'P 1'
#
loop_
_entity.id
_entity.type
_entity.pdbx_description
1 polymer ?
#
loop_
_entity_poly.entity_id
_entity_poly.type
_entity_poly.pdbx_seq_one_letter_code
_entity_poly.pdbx_strand_id
1 'polypeptide(L)'
;MGSCEARNDRKLLQGLRFVAAFAEDAPAISSEKASTSELNGTDFGVALGDVNFEDYVAVDKAVETCGALTDNEIVEIIRPQVASQESDDDVEDEPQPKAADAAAGLALVERFFAAEGDAEEAFRHIYSVQNLLSAGRFGKKKQKKMTDYFS
;
A
#
# COMPACT_ATOMS: atom_id res chain seq x y z
N MET A 1 3.07 5.55 -54.26
CA MET A 1 3.22 6.98 -53.87
C MET A 1 1.85 7.49 -53.48
N GLY A 2 1.63 7.65 -52.19
CA GLY A 2 0.35 8.09 -51.62
C GLY A 2 0.60 8.53 -50.18
N SER A 3 1.04 9.78 -50.05
CA SER A 3 1.25 10.48 -48.77
C SER A 3 -0.11 10.87 -48.20
N CYS A 4 -0.40 10.42 -46.98
CA CYS A 4 -1.40 11.01 -46.07
C CYS A 4 -0.77 10.93 -44.67
N GLU A 5 -0.02 11.95 -44.26
CA GLU A 5 -0.48 13.19 -43.63
C GLU A 5 -0.80 12.99 -42.14
N ALA A 6 0.20 13.35 -41.33
CA ALA A 6 0.16 13.47 -39.89
C ALA A 6 -0.79 14.59 -39.44
N ARG A 7 -1.50 14.36 -38.34
CA ARG A 7 -2.17 15.27 -37.39
C ARG A 7 -2.68 14.31 -36.29
N ASN A 8 -2.50 14.51 -34.99
CA ASN A 8 -2.70 15.74 -34.25
C ASN A 8 -2.12 15.56 -32.84
N ASP A 9 -1.15 16.39 -32.50
CA ASP A 9 -0.75 16.66 -31.11
C ASP A 9 -1.90 17.33 -30.33
N ARG A 10 -1.73 17.33 -29.00
CA ARG A 10 -2.45 18.10 -27.97
C ARG A 10 -3.63 17.39 -27.31
N LYS A 11 -3.35 16.74 -26.18
CA LYS A 11 -4.08 17.04 -24.94
C LYS A 11 -3.09 17.21 -23.78
N LEU A 12 -2.61 18.45 -23.68
CA LEU A 12 -2.04 19.06 -22.48
C LEU A 12 -3.06 18.99 -21.33
N LEU A 13 -2.57 18.53 -20.17
CA LEU A 13 -2.77 19.12 -18.84
C LEU A 13 -4.08 19.87 -18.62
N GLN A 14 -5.08 19.15 -18.10
CA GLN A 14 -6.19 19.68 -17.31
C GLN A 14 -6.34 18.73 -16.12
N GLY A 15 -6.37 19.12 -14.85
CA GLY A 15 -6.14 20.40 -14.22
C GLY A 15 -5.96 20.11 -12.73
N LEU A 16 -4.81 20.48 -12.18
CA LEU A 16 -4.68 20.70 -10.74
C LEU A 16 -5.52 21.93 -10.40
N ARG A 17 -6.61 21.75 -9.64
CA ARG A 17 -7.22 22.75 -8.73
C ARG A 17 -8.54 22.23 -8.15
N PHE A 18 -8.50 21.83 -6.88
CA PHE A 18 -9.58 21.99 -5.89
C PHE A 18 -8.90 21.84 -4.52
N VAL A 19 -8.30 22.89 -3.98
CA VAL A 19 -8.89 23.85 -3.03
C VAL A 19 -9.69 23.16 -1.92
N ALA A 20 -9.02 23.09 -0.77
CA ALA A 20 -9.49 23.03 0.60
C ALA A 20 -10.96 23.37 0.84
N ALA A 21 -11.69 22.41 1.42
CA ALA A 21 -12.81 22.65 2.31
C ALA A 21 -13.06 21.38 3.16
N PHE A 22 -12.22 21.15 4.17
CA PHE A 22 -12.54 20.24 5.29
C PHE A 22 -12.62 21.11 6.54
N ALA A 23 -13.73 21.82 6.67
CA ALA A 23 -14.13 22.49 7.89
C ALA A 23 -15.23 21.65 8.54
N GLU A 24 -14.96 21.23 9.78
CA GLU A 24 -15.90 20.97 10.86
C GLU A 24 -17.11 20.07 10.57
N ASP A 25 -16.94 18.77 10.81
CA ASP A 25 -18.00 18.01 11.48
C ASP A 25 -17.36 16.89 12.32
N ALA A 26 -16.99 17.23 13.55
CA ALA A 26 -16.54 16.25 14.53
C ALA A 26 -17.78 15.60 15.16
N PRO A 27 -18.00 14.28 15.04
CA PRO A 27 -19.12 13.64 15.68
C PRO A 27 -18.97 13.74 17.20
N ALA A 28 -20.01 14.24 17.86
CA ALA A 28 -20.13 14.23 19.31
C ALA A 28 -20.12 12.78 19.81
N ILE A 29 -18.95 12.33 20.26
CA ILE A 29 -18.77 11.03 20.91
C ILE A 29 -19.53 11.09 22.24
N SER A 30 -20.66 10.39 22.29
CA SER A 30 -21.43 10.23 23.51
C SER A 30 -20.57 9.53 24.55
N SER A 31 -20.42 10.16 25.71
CA SER A 31 -19.82 9.60 26.91
C SER A 31 -20.59 8.33 27.32
N GLU A 32 -20.17 7.19 26.81
CA GLU A 32 -20.47 5.91 27.44
C GLU A 32 -19.72 5.88 28.76
N LYS A 33 -20.47 5.77 29.85
CA LYS A 33 -19.91 5.62 31.20
C LYS A 33 -19.21 4.26 31.28
N ALA A 34 -17.92 4.26 30.99
CA ALA A 34 -17.03 3.17 31.34
C ALA A 34 -17.07 3.03 32.87
N SER A 35 -17.69 1.95 33.35
CA SER A 35 -17.55 1.52 34.73
C SER A 35 -16.09 1.19 34.98
N THR A 36 -15.36 2.16 35.55
CA THR A 36 -14.03 1.97 36.10
C THR A 36 -14.20 1.17 37.39
N SER A 37 -14.16 -0.15 37.29
CA SER A 37 -13.88 -1.01 38.45
C SER A 37 -12.50 -0.64 38.96
N GLU A 38 -12.44 0.04 40.09
CA GLU A 38 -11.19 0.37 40.78
C GLU A 38 -10.48 -0.94 41.14
N LEU A 39 -9.46 -1.28 40.35
CA LEU A 39 -8.50 -2.30 40.72
C LEU A 39 -7.64 -1.70 41.84
N ASN A 40 -7.82 -2.19 43.06
CA ASN A 40 -6.99 -1.85 44.22
C ASN A 40 -5.50 -2.01 43.86
N GLY A 41 -4.84 -0.88 43.64
CA GLY A 41 -3.48 -0.75 43.11
C GLY A 41 -2.38 -1.03 44.14
N THR A 42 -2.48 -2.09 44.92
CA THR A 42 -1.45 -2.43 45.93
C THR A 42 -0.48 -3.53 45.48
N ASP A 43 -0.76 -4.28 44.41
CA ASP A 43 0.08 -5.42 43.99
C ASP A 43 1.07 -5.10 42.86
N PHE A 44 0.89 -4.01 42.10
CA PHE A 44 1.81 -3.65 41.01
C PHE A 44 3.06 -2.87 41.47
N GLY A 45 3.02 -2.24 42.65
CA GLY A 45 4.13 -1.41 43.14
C GLY A 45 5.38 -2.21 43.56
N VAL A 46 5.22 -3.47 43.97
CA VAL A 46 6.34 -4.30 44.46
C VAL A 46 7.15 -4.90 43.31
N ALA A 47 6.53 -5.17 42.16
CA ALA A 47 7.19 -5.78 41.00
C ALA A 47 7.95 -4.77 40.13
N LEU A 48 7.53 -3.50 40.14
CA LEU A 48 8.12 -2.47 39.28
C LEU A 48 9.30 -1.74 39.92
N GLY A 49 9.53 -1.87 41.22
CA GLY A 49 10.56 -1.08 41.89
C GLY A 49 10.28 0.42 41.81
N ASP A 50 11.23 1.23 42.28
CA ASP A 50 11.13 2.70 42.36
C ASP A 50 11.33 3.32 40.94
N VAL A 51 10.44 2.97 40.00
CA VAL A 51 10.48 3.49 38.63
C VAL A 51 9.88 4.88 38.64
N ASN A 52 10.75 5.86 38.40
CA ASN A 52 10.34 7.26 38.33
C ASN A 52 9.87 7.60 36.91
N PHE A 53 8.92 8.54 36.82
CA PHE A 53 8.39 8.99 35.53
C PHE A 53 9.51 9.53 34.61
N GLU A 54 10.53 10.12 35.20
CA GLU A 54 11.72 10.65 34.55
C GLU A 54 12.49 9.58 33.78
N ASP A 55 12.43 8.31 34.19
CA ASP A 55 13.10 7.19 33.52
C ASP A 55 12.44 6.90 32.17
N TYR A 56 11.11 7.03 32.07
CA TYR A 56 10.38 6.88 30.80
C TYR A 56 10.63 8.04 29.85
N VAL A 57 10.74 9.27 30.37
CA VAL A 57 11.03 10.47 29.56
C VAL A 57 12.49 10.50 29.09
N ALA A 58 13.40 9.88 29.84
CA ALA A 58 14.81 9.80 29.49
C ALA A 58 15.10 8.82 28.34
N VAL A 59 14.18 7.90 28.02
CA VAL A 59 14.37 6.92 26.93
C VAL A 59 14.61 7.65 25.60
N ASP A 60 13.83 8.67 25.28
CA ASP A 60 13.95 9.43 24.03
C ASP A 60 15.22 10.30 23.96
N LYS A 61 15.86 10.58 25.11
CA LYS A 61 17.12 11.35 25.14
C LYS A 61 18.34 10.49 24.79
N ALA A 62 18.25 9.18 24.96
CA ALA A 62 19.33 8.24 24.68
C ALA A 62 19.25 7.63 23.28
N VAL A 63 18.17 7.88 22.53
CA VAL A 63 18.06 7.46 21.14
C VAL A 63 18.98 8.34 20.30
N GLU A 64 20.05 7.74 19.78
CA GLU A 64 20.89 8.36 18.76
C GLU A 64 20.03 8.64 17.52
N THR A 65 19.60 9.88 17.35
CA THR A 65 19.01 10.32 16.10
C THR A 65 20.11 10.36 15.06
N CYS A 66 19.90 9.73 13.90
CA CYS A 66 20.76 9.96 12.74
C CYS A 66 20.90 11.47 12.55
N GLY A 67 22.13 11.98 12.57
CA GLY A 67 22.40 13.41 12.45
C GLY A 67 21.71 13.99 11.21
N ALA A 68 21.35 15.27 11.27
CA ALA A 68 20.77 15.95 10.12
C ALA A 68 21.77 15.90 8.95
N LEU A 69 21.44 15.14 7.91
CA LEU A 69 22.22 15.14 6.68
C LEU A 69 22.13 16.52 6.03
N THR A 70 23.28 17.05 5.65
CA THR A 70 23.35 18.26 4.85
C THR A 70 22.93 17.96 3.42
N ASP A 71 22.38 18.96 2.71
CA ASP A 71 21.95 18.81 1.31
C ASP A 71 23.07 18.27 0.40
N ASN A 72 24.34 18.56 0.73
CA ASN A 72 25.49 18.07 0.00
C ASN A 72 25.73 16.56 0.19
N GLU A 73 25.54 16.04 1.41
CA GLU A 73 25.66 14.61 1.71
C GLU A 73 24.50 13.83 1.06
N ILE A 74 23.30 14.43 1.04
CA ILE A 74 22.15 13.87 0.32
C ILE A 74 22.44 13.76 -1.17
N VAL A 75 23.03 14.80 -1.78
CA VAL A 75 23.38 14.79 -3.21
C VAL A 75 24.52 13.81 -3.52
N GLU A 76 25.48 13.60 -2.61
CA GLU A 76 26.52 12.58 -2.78
C GLU A 76 25.97 11.15 -2.72
N ILE A 77 25.00 10.88 -1.83
CA ILE A 77 24.34 9.57 -1.74
C ILE A 77 23.45 9.34 -2.97
N ILE A 78 22.78 10.39 -3.47
CA ILE A 78 21.81 10.29 -4.57
C ILE A 78 22.48 10.29 -5.94
N ARG A 79 23.67 10.87 -6.11
CA ARG A 79 24.40 10.83 -7.39
C ARG A 79 24.97 9.43 -7.60
N PRO A 80 24.30 8.54 -8.35
CA PRO A 80 24.88 7.25 -8.66
C PRO A 80 26.00 7.52 -9.66
N GLN A 81 26.95 6.60 -9.70
CA GLN A 81 28.07 6.56 -10.63
C GLN A 81 27.58 6.62 -12.09
N VAL A 82 27.39 7.82 -12.65
CA VAL A 82 26.89 8.05 -14.03
C VAL A 82 27.91 7.63 -15.11
N ALA A 83 28.91 6.82 -14.78
CA ALA A 83 29.89 6.35 -15.74
C ALA A 83 30.34 4.92 -15.38
N SER A 84 29.78 3.95 -16.09
CA SER A 84 30.10 2.51 -16.09
C SER A 84 29.20 1.63 -15.23
N GLN A 85 27.95 1.46 -15.67
CA GLN A 85 27.37 0.12 -15.67
C GLN A 85 26.36 0.07 -16.81
N GLU A 86 26.71 -0.71 -17.84
CA GLU A 86 25.73 -1.26 -18.76
C GLU A 86 24.62 -1.88 -17.90
N SER A 87 23.37 -1.56 -18.24
CA SER A 87 22.19 -2.05 -17.55
C SER A 87 22.13 -3.58 -17.66
N ASP A 88 22.69 -4.27 -16.67
CA ASP A 88 22.09 -5.51 -16.21
C ASP A 88 21.08 -5.08 -15.14
N ASP A 89 19.84 -4.96 -15.60
CA ASP A 89 18.68 -4.66 -14.77
C ASP A 89 18.46 -5.91 -13.91
N ASP A 90 19.26 -6.06 -12.85
CA ASP A 90 19.01 -6.96 -11.72
C ASP A 90 17.76 -6.42 -11.00
N VAL A 91 16.62 -6.52 -11.70
CA VAL A 91 15.31 -6.53 -11.08
C VAL A 91 15.34 -7.78 -10.22
N GLU A 92 15.59 -7.60 -8.93
CA GLU A 92 15.35 -8.66 -7.95
C GLU A 92 13.94 -9.19 -8.22
N ASP A 93 13.85 -10.40 -8.77
CA ASP A 93 12.60 -11.07 -9.08
C ASP A 93 11.86 -11.27 -7.76
N GLU A 94 10.99 -10.32 -7.41
CA GLU A 94 10.11 -10.48 -6.25
C GLU A 94 9.36 -11.81 -6.42
N PRO A 95 9.31 -12.64 -5.35
CA PRO A 95 8.73 -13.96 -5.45
C PRO A 95 7.28 -13.84 -5.91
N GLN A 96 6.96 -14.42 -7.07
CA GLN A 96 5.60 -14.39 -7.60
C GLN A 96 4.64 -15.01 -6.57
N PRO A 97 3.60 -14.28 -6.14
CA PRO A 97 2.67 -14.78 -5.13
C PRO A 97 1.91 -15.99 -5.67
N LYS A 98 1.61 -16.95 -4.79
CA LYS A 98 0.77 -18.08 -5.18
C LYS A 98 -0.63 -17.56 -5.49
N ALA A 99 -1.33 -18.22 -6.43
CA ALA A 99 -2.70 -17.85 -6.78
C ALA A 99 -3.67 -17.85 -5.58
N ALA A 100 -3.40 -18.67 -4.56
CA ALA A 100 -4.16 -18.67 -3.31
C ALA A 100 -3.96 -17.39 -2.49
N ASP A 101 -2.72 -16.90 -2.42
CA ASP A 101 -2.36 -15.70 -1.66
C ASP A 101 -2.94 -14.45 -2.33
N ALA A 102 -2.89 -14.40 -3.67
CA ALA A 102 -3.53 -13.33 -4.45
C ALA A 102 -5.06 -13.31 -4.29
N ALA A 103 -5.71 -14.48 -4.23
CA ALA A 103 -7.15 -14.56 -3.96
C ALA A 103 -7.51 -14.12 -2.54
N ALA A 104 -6.69 -14.49 -1.54
CA ALA A 104 -6.87 -14.03 -0.16
C ALA A 104 -6.69 -12.51 -0.03
N GLY A 105 -5.70 -11.93 -0.72
CA GLY A 105 -5.49 -10.49 -0.78
C GLY A 105 -6.68 -9.75 -1.39
N LEU A 106 -7.24 -10.26 -2.50
CA LEU A 106 -8.44 -9.67 -3.12
C LEU A 106 -9.66 -9.69 -2.19
N ALA A 107 -9.86 -10.77 -1.43
CA ALA A 107 -10.96 -10.86 -0.46
C ALA A 107 -10.81 -9.83 0.68
N LEU A 108 -9.57 -9.52 1.09
CA LEU A 108 -9.29 -8.50 2.10
C LEU A 108 -9.60 -7.10 1.56
N VAL A 109 -9.18 -6.81 0.32
CA VAL A 109 -9.48 -5.56 -0.37
C VAL A 109 -11.00 -5.38 -0.56
N GLU A 110 -11.71 -6.44 -0.94
CA GLU A 110 -13.17 -6.43 -1.07
C GLU A 110 -13.86 -6.06 0.27
N ARG A 111 -13.40 -6.66 1.38
CA ARG A 111 -13.93 -6.35 2.71
C ARG A 111 -13.61 -4.92 3.16
N PHE A 112 -12.45 -4.40 2.79
CA PHE A 112 -12.06 -3.02 3.10
C PHE A 112 -12.99 -2.02 2.42
N PHE A 113 -13.18 -2.16 1.11
CA PHE A 113 -14.06 -1.26 0.34
C PHE A 113 -15.55 -1.45 0.68
N ALA A 114 -15.96 -2.62 1.15
CA ALA A 114 -17.34 -2.83 1.61
C ALA A 114 -17.77 -1.92 2.77
N ALA A 115 -16.82 -1.34 3.53
CA ALA A 115 -17.09 -0.40 4.60
C ALA A 115 -17.20 1.07 4.12
N GLU A 116 -16.89 1.35 2.85
CA GLU A 116 -16.79 2.69 2.28
C GLU A 116 -18.04 3.08 1.48
N GLY A 117 -18.41 4.37 1.52
CA GLY A 117 -19.66 4.87 0.91
C GLY A 117 -19.65 4.95 -0.62
N ASP A 118 -18.48 4.90 -1.26
CA ASP A 118 -18.29 4.98 -2.71
C ASP A 118 -17.46 3.81 -3.24
N ALA A 119 -17.89 2.60 -2.89
CA ALA A 119 -17.16 1.37 -3.20
C ALA A 119 -17.41 0.82 -4.62
N GLU A 120 -18.35 1.40 -5.38
CA GLU A 120 -18.83 0.81 -6.63
C GLU A 120 -17.74 0.77 -7.71
N GLU A 121 -16.95 1.84 -7.85
CA GLU A 121 -15.83 1.89 -8.78
C GLU A 121 -14.72 0.90 -8.38
N ALA A 122 -14.39 0.83 -7.08
CA ALA A 122 -13.43 -0.11 -6.54
C ALA A 122 -13.84 -1.57 -6.82
N PHE A 123 -15.12 -1.93 -6.60
CA PHE A 123 -15.61 -3.28 -6.89
C PHE A 123 -15.50 -3.65 -8.37
N ARG A 124 -15.74 -2.72 -9.31
CA ARG A 124 -15.53 -2.99 -10.75
C ARG A 124 -14.08 -3.40 -11.04
N HIS A 125 -13.12 -2.71 -10.44
CA HIS A 125 -11.71 -3.05 -10.59
C HIS A 125 -11.36 -4.39 -9.93
N ILE A 126 -11.87 -4.66 -8.73
CA ILE A 126 -11.67 -5.93 -8.02
C ILE A 126 -12.18 -7.11 -8.87
N TYR A 127 -13.38 -7.01 -9.43
CA TYR A 127 -13.94 -8.04 -10.31
C TYR A 127 -13.13 -8.23 -11.59
N SER A 128 -12.63 -7.14 -12.18
CA SER A 128 -11.73 -7.22 -13.35
C SER A 128 -10.47 -8.02 -13.03
N VAL A 129 -9.85 -7.79 -11.87
CA VAL A 129 -8.65 -8.51 -11.45
C VAL A 129 -8.96 -9.98 -11.12
N GLN A 130 -10.09 -10.27 -10.45
CA GLN A 130 -10.55 -11.65 -10.23
C GLN A 130 -10.75 -12.42 -11.55
N ASN A 131 -11.31 -11.77 -12.57
CA ASN A 131 -11.49 -12.35 -13.90
C ASN A 131 -10.15 -12.64 -14.58
N LEU A 132 -9.16 -11.75 -14.45
CA LEU A 132 -7.81 -12.00 -14.98
C LEU A 132 -7.15 -13.20 -14.27
N LEU A 133 -7.29 -13.29 -12.96
CA LEU A 133 -6.68 -14.35 -12.16
C LEU A 133 -7.29 -15.72 -12.48
N SER A 134 -8.61 -15.77 -12.68
CA SER A 134 -9.30 -16.99 -13.13
C SER A 134 -8.95 -17.35 -14.57
N ALA A 135 -8.92 -16.38 -15.50
CA ALA A 135 -8.54 -16.61 -16.89
C ALA A 135 -7.10 -17.12 -17.02
N GLY A 136 -6.16 -16.59 -16.24
CA GLY A 136 -4.78 -17.08 -16.17
C GLY A 136 -4.68 -18.54 -15.72
N ARG A 137 -5.57 -18.97 -14.82
CA ARG A 137 -5.62 -20.36 -14.31
C ARG A 137 -6.19 -21.36 -15.33
N PHE A 138 -7.11 -20.93 -16.20
CA PHE A 138 -7.74 -21.78 -17.21
C PHE A 138 -7.16 -21.62 -18.63
N GLY A 139 -6.33 -20.61 -18.87
CA GLY A 139 -5.94 -20.11 -20.19
C GLY A 139 -5.06 -21.01 -21.07
N LYS A 140 -4.74 -22.23 -20.67
CA LYS A 140 -3.88 -23.13 -21.49
C LYS A 140 -4.39 -24.57 -21.62
N LYS A 141 -5.64 -24.86 -21.25
CA LYS A 141 -6.24 -26.13 -21.70
C LYS A 141 -6.56 -25.98 -23.19
N LYS A 142 -5.60 -26.35 -24.05
CA LYS A 142 -5.85 -26.55 -25.48
C LYS A 142 -7.03 -27.51 -25.58
N GLN A 143 -8.17 -27.03 -26.05
CA GLN A 143 -9.30 -27.88 -26.39
C GLN A 143 -8.78 -28.94 -27.36
N LYS A 144 -8.83 -30.22 -26.98
CA LYS A 144 -8.46 -31.31 -27.89
C LYS A 144 -9.33 -31.21 -29.13
N LYS A 145 -8.71 -31.30 -30.30
CA LYS A 145 -9.48 -31.37 -31.54
C LYS A 145 -10.15 -32.73 -31.58
N MET A 146 -11.38 -32.77 -32.12
CA MET A 146 -12.13 -34.03 -32.25
C MET A 146 -11.36 -35.08 -33.06
N THR A 147 -10.46 -34.65 -33.94
CA THR A 147 -9.54 -35.51 -34.71
C THR A 147 -8.56 -36.30 -33.86
N ASP A 148 -8.24 -35.85 -32.63
CA ASP A 148 -7.33 -36.56 -31.72
C ASP A 148 -7.96 -37.84 -31.13
N TYR A 149 -9.26 -38.09 -31.37
CA TYR A 149 -9.99 -39.27 -30.88
C TYR A 149 -10.17 -40.37 -31.94
N PHE A 150 -9.78 -40.11 -33.19
CA PHE A 150 -10.00 -41.03 -34.32
C PHE A 150 -8.69 -41.58 -34.92
N SER A 151 -7.57 -41.52 -34.18
CA SER A 151 -6.26 -42.06 -34.58
C SER A 151 -6.01 -43.46 -34.02
#